data_AF-A0A949I6Y8-F1
#
_entry.id   AF-A0A949I6Y8-F1
#
_cell.length_a   1.000
_cell.length_b   1.000
_cell.length_c   1.000
_cell.angle_alpha   90.00
_cell.angle_beta   90.00
_cell.angle_gamma   90.00
#
_symmetry.space_group_name_H-M   'P 1'
#
loop_
_entity.id
_entity.type
_entity.pdbx_description
1 polymer ?
#
loop_
_entity_poly.entity_id
_entity_poly.type
_entity_poly.pdbx_seq_one_letter_code
_entity_poly.pdbx_strand_id
1 'polypeptide(L)'
;MNVLEMYGKEAVSVLVPLVTWVLNTFFKSRVKLQVANPHSYNFLVQVPLLNAQGTQLSPTQMVRTASFMLRNSGKEAATKVEIVFNWKPPCINIWPSRHYTEYVEPDLRYVLVFESLAPSETLGCELLAIN
;
A
#
# COMPACT_ATOMS: atom_id res chain seq x y z
N MET A 1 36.11 32.70 -38.44
CA MET A 1 35.29 31.50 -38.16
C MET A 1 34.86 31.59 -36.73
N ASN A 2 33.55 31.69 -36.50
CA ASN A 2 33.02 31.86 -35.16
C ASN A 2 33.13 30.51 -34.42
N VAL A 3 33.54 30.50 -33.15
CA VAL A 3 33.73 29.26 -32.36
C VAL A 3 32.45 28.41 -32.35
N LEU A 4 31.30 29.08 -32.44
CA LEU A 4 29.98 28.46 -32.56
C LEU A 4 29.77 27.66 -33.87
N GLU A 5 30.31 28.11 -34.99
CA GLU A 5 30.19 27.40 -36.29
C GLU A 5 31.10 26.18 -36.35
N MET A 6 32.25 26.24 -35.65
CA MET A 6 33.26 25.19 -35.68
C MET A 6 32.94 24.02 -34.73
N TYR A 7 32.36 24.30 -33.55
CA TYR A 7 32.11 23.30 -32.51
C TYR A 7 30.62 23.06 -32.17
N GLY A 8 29.71 23.68 -32.91
CA GLY A 8 28.27 23.59 -32.64
C GLY A 8 27.75 22.15 -32.67
N LYS A 9 28.23 21.32 -33.60
CA LYS A 9 27.80 19.93 -33.73
C LYS A 9 28.29 19.06 -32.56
N GLU A 10 29.53 19.26 -32.09
CA GLU A 10 30.11 18.53 -30.96
C GLU A 10 29.37 18.91 -29.66
N ALA A 11 29.12 20.20 -29.43
CA ALA A 11 28.37 20.68 -28.28
C ALA A 11 26.95 20.10 -28.24
N VAL A 12 26.24 20.09 -29.38
CA VAL A 12 24.89 19.51 -29.49
C VAL A 12 24.93 17.99 -29.26
N SER A 13 25.95 17.29 -29.76
CA SER A 13 26.09 15.83 -29.60
C SER A 13 26.25 15.38 -28.15
N VAL A 14 26.76 16.24 -27.27
CA VAL A 14 26.88 15.98 -25.82
C VAL A 14 25.66 16.49 -25.07
N LEU A 15 25.16 17.68 -25.42
CA LEU A 15 24.07 18.33 -24.70
C LEU A 15 22.75 17.58 -24.86
N VAL A 16 22.43 17.10 -26.06
CA VAL A 16 21.19 16.35 -26.31
C VAL A 16 21.08 15.09 -25.45
N PRO A 17 22.04 14.14 -25.46
CA PRO A 17 21.94 12.95 -24.63
C PRO A 17 21.99 13.25 -23.14
N LEU A 18 22.71 14.30 -22.71
CA LEU A 18 22.72 14.73 -21.31
C LEU A 18 21.35 15.24 -20.86
N VAL A 19 20.71 16.09 -21.67
CA VAL A 19 19.34 16.57 -21.42
C VAL A 19 18.34 15.41 -21.44
N THR A 20 18.43 14.52 -22.44
CA THR A 20 17.58 13.32 -22.50
C THR A 20 17.76 12.42 -21.28
N TRP A 21 19.00 12.23 -20.81
CA TRP A 21 19.29 11.45 -19.61
C TRP A 21 18.71 12.09 -18.35
N VAL A 22 18.85 13.41 -18.17
CA VAL A 22 18.26 14.15 -17.05
C VAL A 22 16.73 14.02 -17.07
N LEU A 23 16.09 14.24 -18.23
CA LEU A 23 14.65 14.12 -18.37
C LEU A 23 14.17 12.70 -18.04
N ASN A 24 14.82 11.67 -18.59
CA ASN A 24 14.44 10.28 -18.35
C ASN A 24 14.73 9.79 -16.93
N THR A 25 15.70 10.39 -16.23
CA THR A 25 16.07 9.96 -14.88
C THR A 25 15.20 10.63 -13.82
N PHE A 26 14.97 11.94 -13.93
CA PHE A 26 14.28 12.72 -12.90
C PHE A 26 12.78 12.94 -13.17
N PHE A 27 12.36 12.95 -14.44
CA PHE A 27 10.98 13.23 -14.82
C PHE A 27 10.19 11.98 -15.22
N LYS A 28 10.83 10.80 -15.28
CA LYS A 28 10.10 9.56 -15.53
C LYS A 28 9.11 9.30 -14.40
N SER A 29 7.84 9.29 -14.78
CA SER A 29 6.73 9.00 -13.89
C SER A 29 6.85 7.56 -13.39
N ARG A 30 6.54 7.34 -12.10
CA ARG A 30 6.56 6.02 -11.47
C ARG A 30 5.45 5.92 -10.45
N VAL A 31 4.90 4.72 -10.29
CA VAL A 31 4.06 4.36 -9.15
C VAL A 31 4.93 4.25 -7.89
N LYS A 32 4.44 4.76 -6.77
CA LYS A 32 5.11 4.62 -5.46
C LYS A 32 4.08 4.46 -4.35
N LEU A 33 3.83 3.22 -3.96
CA LEU A 33 2.96 2.91 -2.83
C LEU A 33 3.70 3.04 -1.51
N GLN A 34 3.03 3.64 -0.53
CA GLN A 34 3.49 3.81 0.83
C GLN A 34 2.43 3.26 1.77
N VAL A 35 2.86 2.51 2.78
CA VAL A 35 1.99 2.04 3.86
C VAL A 35 2.44 2.67 5.17
N ALA A 36 1.47 3.14 5.95
CA ALA A 36 1.67 3.62 7.31
C ALA A 36 0.71 2.88 8.23
N ASN A 37 1.09 2.75 9.50
CA ASN A 37 0.22 2.28 10.57
C ASN A 37 0.06 3.44 11.56
N PRO A 38 -0.90 4.36 11.34
CA PRO A 38 -1.10 5.51 12.21
C PRO A 38 -1.36 5.11 13.66
N HIS A 39 -2.26 4.14 13.91
CA HIS A 39 -2.67 3.74 15.24
C HIS A 39 -2.91 2.24 15.34
N SER A 40 -2.44 1.64 16.44
CA SER A 40 -2.74 0.26 16.80
C SER A 40 -2.78 0.13 18.32
N TYR A 41 -3.79 -0.57 18.82
CA TYR A 41 -4.00 -0.78 20.25
C TYR A 41 -4.38 -2.24 20.49
N ASN A 42 -3.91 -2.77 21.63
CA ASN A 42 -4.35 -4.05 22.14
C ASN A 42 -5.08 -3.79 23.45
N PHE A 43 -6.27 -4.37 23.63
CA PHE A 43 -6.99 -4.31 24.88
C PHE A 43 -7.62 -5.66 25.21
N LEU A 44 -7.85 -5.88 26.50
CA LEU A 44 -8.46 -7.11 26.99
C LEU A 44 -9.96 -6.90 27.15
N VAL A 45 -10.75 -7.82 26.60
CA VAL A 45 -12.20 -7.89 26.85
C VAL A 45 -12.47 -8.97 27.90
N GLN A 46 -13.41 -8.69 28.80
CA GLN A 46 -13.84 -9.59 29.88
C GLN A 46 -14.82 -10.65 29.35
N VAL A 47 -14.40 -11.34 28.30
CA VAL A 47 -15.13 -12.45 27.68
C VAL A 47 -14.22 -13.68 27.76
N PRO A 48 -14.66 -14.78 28.39
CA PRO A 48 -13.82 -15.96 28.53
C PRO A 48 -13.53 -16.58 27.16
N LEU A 49 -12.29 -17.03 26.95
CA LEU A 49 -11.92 -17.87 25.82
C LEU A 49 -12.28 -19.32 26.16
N LEU A 50 -13.18 -19.92 25.39
CA LEU A 50 -13.63 -21.30 25.58
C LEU A 50 -13.00 -22.21 24.52
N ASN A 51 -12.63 -23.44 24.89
CA ASN A 51 -12.24 -24.47 23.94
C ASN A 51 -13.48 -25.13 23.29
N ALA A 52 -13.27 -26.05 22.33
CA ALA A 52 -14.33 -26.80 21.67
C ALA A 52 -15.17 -27.68 22.62
N GLN A 53 -14.66 -27.95 23.83
CA GLN A 53 -15.30 -28.74 24.89
C GLN A 53 -15.96 -27.86 25.98
N GLY A 54 -16.01 -26.53 25.78
CA GLY A 54 -16.59 -25.58 26.73
C GLY A 54 -15.74 -25.30 27.98
N THR A 55 -14.50 -25.80 28.06
CA THR A 55 -13.55 -25.47 29.14
C THR A 55 -12.95 -24.08 28.92
N GLN A 56 -12.89 -23.28 29.98
CA GLN A 56 -12.30 -21.94 29.96
C GLN A 56 -10.77 -22.02 29.85
N LEU A 57 -10.22 -21.49 28.77
CA LEU A 57 -8.78 -21.37 28.52
C LEU A 57 -8.20 -20.08 29.13
N SER A 58 -8.96 -18.98 29.06
CA SER A 58 -8.57 -17.68 29.61
C SER A 58 -9.82 -16.92 30.07
N PRO A 59 -9.77 -16.17 31.20
CA PRO A 59 -10.87 -15.30 31.62
C PRO A 59 -11.07 -14.09 30.69
N THR A 60 -10.05 -13.71 29.93
CA THR A 60 -10.08 -12.56 29.02
C THR A 60 -9.58 -12.92 27.63
N GLN A 61 -10.02 -12.17 26.62
CA GLN A 61 -9.54 -12.26 25.24
C GLN A 61 -8.82 -10.99 24.84
N MET A 62 -7.77 -11.12 24.01
CA MET A 62 -7.06 -9.97 23.47
C MET A 62 -7.73 -9.54 22.17
N VAL A 63 -8.17 -8.29 22.12
CA VAL A 63 -8.62 -7.64 20.89
C VAL A 63 -7.52 -6.71 20.43
N ARG A 64 -7.11 -6.87 19.18
CA ARG A 64 -6.19 -5.98 18.49
C ARG A 64 -6.95 -5.14 17.48
N THR A 65 -6.83 -3.83 17.60
CA THR A 65 -7.23 -2.90 16.55
C THR A 65 -6.00 -2.33 15.87
N ALA A 66 -6.08 -2.16 14.55
CA ALA A 66 -5.02 -1.56 13.76
C ALA A 66 -5.64 -0.72 12.64
N SER A 67 -5.11 0.48 12.43
CA SER A 67 -5.43 1.32 11.29
C SER A 67 -4.21 1.36 10.39
N PHE A 68 -4.41 1.02 9.13
CA PHE A 68 -3.41 1.12 8.08
C PHE A 68 -3.84 2.20 7.09
N MET A 69 -2.87 2.99 6.62
CA MET A 69 -3.07 3.96 5.56
C MET A 69 -2.14 3.62 4.41
N LEU A 70 -2.72 3.30 3.26
CA LEU A 70 -2.04 3.11 2.00
C LEU A 70 -2.13 4.42 1.21
N ARG A 71 -1.03 4.86 0.63
CA ARG A 71 -0.96 6.08 -0.20
C ARG A 71 -0.17 5.83 -1.46
N ASN A 72 -0.67 6.31 -2.60
CA ASN A 72 0.16 6.44 -3.79
C ASN A 72 0.88 7.80 -3.77
N SER A 73 2.17 7.80 -3.44
CA SER A 73 3.05 8.98 -3.51
C SER A 73 3.74 9.13 -4.87
N GLY A 74 3.43 8.25 -5.82
CA GLY A 74 3.94 8.26 -7.17
C GLY A 74 3.30 9.33 -8.04
N LYS A 75 3.81 9.46 -9.25
CA LYS A 75 3.26 10.34 -10.31
C LYS A 75 2.37 9.58 -11.30
N GLU A 76 2.30 8.26 -11.21
CA GLU A 76 1.39 7.40 -12.00
C GLU A 76 0.37 6.72 -11.10
N ALA A 77 -0.80 6.39 -11.66
CA ALA A 77 -1.81 5.59 -10.96
C ALA A 77 -1.31 4.15 -10.74
N ALA A 78 -1.45 3.66 -9.51
CA ALA A 78 -1.25 2.25 -9.23
C ALA A 78 -2.49 1.49 -9.72
N THR A 79 -2.31 0.38 -10.42
CA THR A 79 -3.42 -0.48 -10.87
C THR A 79 -3.32 -1.83 -10.18
N LYS A 80 -4.47 -2.48 -9.95
CA LYS A 80 -4.56 -3.78 -9.26
C LYS A 80 -3.81 -3.78 -7.93
N VAL A 81 -4.17 -2.84 -7.08
CA VAL A 81 -3.54 -2.68 -5.77
C VAL A 81 -4.09 -3.74 -4.83
N GLU A 82 -3.21 -4.55 -4.26
CA GLU A 82 -3.60 -5.66 -3.39
C GLU A 82 -3.22 -5.37 -1.93
N ILE A 83 -4.15 -5.64 -1.03
CA ILE A 83 -3.91 -5.71 0.41
C ILE A 83 -4.01 -7.16 0.83
N VAL A 84 -2.89 -7.71 1.30
CA VAL A 84 -2.76 -9.13 1.64
C VAL A 84 -2.69 -9.30 3.14
N PHE A 85 -3.55 -10.17 3.67
CA PHE A 85 -3.60 -10.55 5.08
C PHE A 85 -3.26 -12.04 5.22
N ASN A 86 -2.57 -12.41 6.31
CA ASN A 86 -2.24 -13.81 6.58
C ASN A 86 -3.48 -14.67 6.93
N TRP A 87 -4.54 -14.04 7.41
CA TRP A 87 -5.84 -14.66 7.69
C TRP A 87 -6.93 -13.61 7.42
N LYS A 88 -8.18 -14.05 7.23
CA LYS A 88 -9.32 -13.12 7.09
C LYS A 88 -9.63 -12.49 8.46
N PRO A 89 -9.41 -11.18 8.66
CA PRO A 89 -9.78 -10.51 9.90
C PRO A 89 -11.31 -10.52 10.08
N PRO A 90 -11.82 -10.65 11.33
CA PRO A 90 -13.26 -10.71 11.58
C PRO A 90 -13.98 -9.41 11.24
N CYS A 91 -13.31 -8.26 11.36
CA CYS A 91 -13.84 -6.98 10.87
C CYS A 91 -12.79 -6.21 10.10
N ILE A 92 -13.18 -5.72 8.93
CA ILE A 92 -12.39 -4.86 8.06
C ILE A 92 -13.28 -3.67 7.68
N ASN A 93 -12.77 -2.47 7.86
CA ASN A 93 -13.42 -1.25 7.41
C ASN A 93 -12.48 -0.51 6.46
N ILE A 94 -13.00 -0.09 5.30
CA ILE A 94 -12.24 0.59 4.25
C ILE A 94 -12.72 2.03 4.12
N TRP A 95 -11.78 2.98 4.19
CA TRP A 95 -12.11 4.40 4.14
C TRP A 95 -11.16 5.18 3.21
N PRO A 96 -11.64 5.95 2.21
CA PRO A 96 -13.04 6.10 1.82
C PRO A 96 -13.62 4.78 1.28
N SER A 97 -14.95 4.63 1.36
CA SER A 97 -15.64 3.47 0.81
C SER A 97 -15.38 3.36 -0.70
N ARG A 98 -14.91 2.19 -1.12
CA ARG A 98 -14.55 1.89 -2.52
C ARG A 98 -14.89 0.45 -2.84
N HIS A 99 -15.14 0.20 -4.12
CA HIS A 99 -15.30 -1.16 -4.61
C HIS A 99 -13.96 -1.90 -4.56
N TYR A 100 -14.01 -3.13 -4.09
CA TYR A 100 -12.89 -4.07 -4.09
C TYR A 100 -13.41 -5.48 -4.31
N THR A 101 -12.56 -6.35 -4.82
CA THR A 101 -12.83 -7.78 -4.92
C THR A 101 -12.02 -8.52 -3.86
N GLU A 102 -12.61 -9.53 -3.23
CA GLU A 102 -11.91 -10.38 -2.25
C GLU A 102 -11.71 -11.79 -2.80
N TYR A 103 -10.54 -12.37 -2.51
CA TYR A 103 -10.26 -13.78 -2.78
C TYR A 103 -9.27 -14.34 -1.75
N VAL A 104 -9.15 -15.66 -1.72
CA VAL A 104 -8.17 -16.38 -0.90
C VAL A 104 -7.15 -17.02 -1.83
N GLU A 105 -5.87 -16.73 -1.61
CA GLU A 105 -4.78 -17.34 -2.37
C GLU A 105 -4.60 -18.82 -2.01
N PRO A 106 -3.93 -19.62 -2.86
CA PRO A 106 -3.64 -21.03 -2.56
C PRO A 106 -2.86 -21.26 -1.26
N ASP A 107 -2.15 -20.23 -0.76
CA ASP A 107 -1.41 -20.26 0.50
C ASP A 107 -2.26 -19.84 1.72
N LEU A 108 -3.58 -19.74 1.55
CA LEU A 108 -4.58 -19.36 2.54
C LEU A 108 -4.53 -17.89 2.99
N ARG A 109 -3.82 -17.03 2.27
CA ARG A 109 -3.85 -15.58 2.52
C ARG A 109 -5.12 -14.96 1.97
N TYR A 110 -5.67 -14.02 2.74
CA TYR A 110 -6.85 -13.26 2.36
C TYR A 110 -6.44 -11.98 1.64
N VAL A 111 -6.94 -11.76 0.43
CA VAL A 111 -6.52 -10.65 -0.44
C VAL A 111 -7.70 -9.76 -0.79
N LEU A 112 -7.50 -8.44 -0.67
CA LEU A 112 -8.41 -7.42 -1.18
C LEU A 112 -7.75 -6.72 -2.37
N VAL A 113 -8.44 -6.67 -3.52
CA VAL A 113 -7.94 -5.99 -4.72
C VAL A 113 -8.75 -4.74 -5.01
N PHE A 114 -8.04 -3.63 -5.18
CA PHE A 114 -8.56 -2.37 -5.64
C PHE A 114 -8.14 -2.15 -7.09
N GLU A 115 -9.08 -1.70 -7.93
CA GLU A 115 -8.83 -1.51 -9.36
C GLU A 115 -7.70 -0.52 -9.62
N SER A 116 -7.73 0.63 -8.93
CA SER A 116 -6.67 1.62 -9.00
C SER A 116 -6.59 2.52 -7.76
N LEU A 117 -5.40 3.10 -7.57
CA LEU A 117 -5.11 4.15 -6.59
C LEU A 117 -4.39 5.30 -7.30
N ALA A 118 -5.08 6.42 -7.49
CA ALA A 118 -4.57 7.57 -8.25
C ALA A 118 -3.36 8.25 -7.55
N PRO A 119 -2.53 9.03 -8.26
CA PRO A 119 -1.46 9.81 -7.63
C PRO A 119 -1.97 10.68 -6.46
N SER A 120 -1.22 10.68 -5.37
CA SER A 120 -1.55 11.35 -4.09
C SER A 120 -2.78 10.83 -3.35
N GLU A 121 -3.45 9.81 -3.86
CA GLU A 121 -4.64 9.24 -3.24
C GLU A 121 -4.29 8.33 -2.06
N THR A 122 -5.18 8.30 -1.07
CA THR A 122 -5.05 7.50 0.14
C THR A 122 -6.23 6.55 0.33
N LEU A 123 -5.94 5.39 0.89
CA LEU A 123 -6.87 4.35 1.28
C LEU A 123 -6.55 3.92 2.72
N GLY A 124 -7.53 4.08 3.60
CA GLY A 124 -7.52 3.60 4.97
C GLY A 124 -8.10 2.20 5.06
N CYS A 125 -7.48 1.37 5.89
CA CYS A 125 -7.93 0.03 6.22
C CYS A 125 -7.86 -0.12 7.74
N GLU A 126 -9.02 -0.17 8.38
CA GLU A 126 -9.15 -0.40 9.81
C GLU A 126 -9.53 -1.85 10.06
N LEU A 127 -8.85 -2.47 11.01
CA LEU A 127 -8.94 -3.88 11.30
C LEU A 127 -9.25 -4.08 12.77
N LEU A 128 -10.08 -5.07 13.03
CA LEU A 128 -10.24 -5.66 14.34
C LEU A 128 -9.92 -7.15 14.21
N ALA A 129 -8.99 -7.62 15.03
CA ALA A 129 -8.64 -9.03 15.18
C ALA A 129 -8.84 -9.45 16.63
N ILE A 130 -9.32 -10.67 16.83
CA ILE A 130 -9.54 -11.25 18.15
C ILE A 130 -8.63 -12.48 18.24
N ASN A 131 -7.74 -12.46 19.23
CA ASN A 131 -6.71 -13.47 19.50
C ASN A 131 -5.80 -13.78 18.30
#